data_AF-A0A2X1J709-F1
#
_entry.id   AF-A0A2X1J709-F1
#
_cell.length_a   1.000
_cell.length_b   1.000
_cell.length_c   1.000
_cell.angle_alpha   90.00
_cell.angle_beta   90.00
_cell.angle_gamma   90.00
#
_symmetry.space_group_name_H-M   'P 1'
#
loop_
_entity.id
_entity.type
_entity.pdbx_description
1 polymer ?
#
loop_
_entity_poly.entity_id
_entity_poly.type
_entity_poly.pdbx_seq_one_letter_code
_entity_poly.pdbx_strand_id
1 'polypeptide(L)'
;MMANAADKVKDPQVIMPRAFLVAIGVTTLLYISLALVLLSDVSALELEKYADTAVAQAASPLLGHVGYVIVVIGALLATASAINANLFAVFNIMDNMGSERELPKLMNKSLWRQSTWGNIIVVVLIMLMTAALNLGSLASVASATFLICYLAVFVVAIRLRHDIHASLPILIVGTLVMLLVIVGFIYSLWSQGSRALIWIIGSLLLSLIVAMVMKRNKTV
;
A
#
# COMPACT_ATOMS: atom_id res chain seq x y z
N MET A 1 1.29 -4.32 -6.32
CA MET A 1 -0.08 -4.31 -6.90
C MET A 1 -0.07 -4.59 -8.39
N MET A 2 0.61 -3.78 -9.23
CA MET A 2 0.71 -4.08 -10.68
C MET A 2 1.24 -5.50 -10.94
N ALA A 3 2.24 -5.95 -10.16
CA ALA A 3 2.79 -7.30 -10.25
C ALA A 3 1.73 -8.41 -10.10
N ASN A 4 0.67 -8.20 -9.32
CA ASN A 4 -0.37 -9.22 -9.10
C ASN A 4 -1.28 -9.40 -10.33
N ALA A 5 -1.19 -8.49 -11.30
CA ALA A 5 -1.87 -8.60 -12.58
C ALA A 5 -0.92 -8.96 -13.72
N ALA A 6 0.37 -9.21 -13.43
CA ALA A 6 1.39 -9.49 -14.45
C ALA A 6 1.03 -10.71 -15.31
N ASP A 7 0.39 -11.73 -14.73
CA ASP A 7 -0.04 -12.94 -15.44
C ASP A 7 -1.10 -12.67 -16.52
N LYS A 8 -1.74 -11.49 -16.47
CA LYS A 8 -2.74 -11.04 -17.45
C LYS A 8 -2.18 -10.02 -18.46
N VAL A 9 -0.90 -9.68 -18.35
CA VAL A 9 -0.22 -8.72 -19.23
C VAL A 9 0.49 -9.49 -20.34
N LYS A 10 0.32 -9.03 -21.59
CA LYS A 10 1.06 -9.58 -22.74
C LYS A 10 2.54 -9.25 -22.57
N ASP A 11 3.42 -10.24 -22.68
CA ASP A 11 4.87 -10.07 -22.53
C ASP A 11 5.26 -9.28 -21.26
N PRO A 12 5.02 -9.86 -20.07
CA PRO A 12 5.22 -9.15 -18.81
C PRO A 12 6.69 -8.81 -18.56
N GLN A 13 7.63 -9.56 -19.14
CA GLN A 13 9.07 -9.32 -18.97
C GLN A 13 9.52 -7.97 -19.55
N VAL A 14 8.85 -7.49 -20.60
CA VAL A 14 9.16 -6.20 -21.23
C VAL A 14 8.21 -5.11 -20.77
N ILE A 15 6.90 -5.41 -20.68
CA ILE A 15 5.89 -4.39 -20.36
C ILE A 15 5.94 -3.99 -18.89
N MET A 16 6.08 -4.95 -17.96
CA MET A 16 6.01 -4.63 -16.52
C MET A 16 7.11 -3.67 -16.07
N PRO A 17 8.41 -3.87 -16.41
CA PRO A 17 9.45 -2.93 -16.01
C PRO A 17 9.22 -1.52 -16.54
N ARG A 18 8.79 -1.39 -17.79
CA ARG A 18 8.46 -0.09 -18.41
C ARG A 18 7.27 0.58 -17.73
N ALA A 19 6.21 -0.19 -17.46
CA ALA A 19 5.03 0.30 -16.77
C ALA A 19 5.37 0.81 -15.36
N PHE A 20 6.20 0.08 -14.61
CA PHE A 20 6.67 0.53 -13.30
C PHE A 20 7.46 1.85 -13.39
N LEU A 21 8.42 1.94 -14.30
CA LEU A 21 9.25 3.14 -14.45
C LEU A 21 8.43 4.37 -14.86
N VAL A 22 7.53 4.22 -15.83
CA VAL A 22 6.65 5.31 -16.27
C VAL A 22 5.70 5.72 -15.15
N ALA A 23 5.06 4.77 -14.48
CA ALA A 23 4.12 5.08 -13.41
C ALA A 23 4.81 5.79 -12.24
N ILE A 24 5.97 5.30 -11.79
CA ILE A 24 6.75 5.94 -10.72
C ILE A 24 7.18 7.34 -11.17
N GLY A 25 7.79 7.47 -12.35
CA GLY A 25 8.28 8.78 -12.83
C GLY A 25 7.17 9.83 -12.96
N VAL A 26 6.04 9.47 -13.57
CA VAL A 26 4.90 10.37 -13.75
C VAL A 26 4.28 10.74 -12.40
N THR A 27 4.03 9.77 -11.52
CA THR A 27 3.42 10.04 -10.21
C THR A 27 4.32 10.87 -9.30
N THR A 28 5.63 10.60 -9.29
CA THR A 28 6.61 11.42 -8.55
C THR A 28 6.60 12.86 -9.04
N LEU A 29 6.60 13.08 -10.36
CA LEU A 29 6.55 14.44 -10.92
C LEU A 29 5.26 15.15 -10.50
N LEU A 30 4.11 14.48 -10.62
CA LEU A 30 2.83 15.04 -10.20
C LEU A 30 2.80 15.38 -8.70
N TYR A 31 3.35 14.52 -7.83
CA TYR A 31 3.42 14.79 -6.40
C TYR A 31 4.33 15.97 -6.06
N ILE A 32 5.48 16.11 -6.72
CA ILE A 32 6.36 17.27 -6.53
C ILE A 32 5.66 18.55 -6.99
N SER A 33 5.07 18.54 -8.20
CA SER A 33 4.33 19.69 -8.72
C SER A 33 3.19 20.10 -7.79
N LEU A 34 2.41 19.13 -7.29
CA LEU A 34 1.32 19.39 -6.37
C LEU A 34 1.82 19.97 -5.04
N ALA A 35 2.90 19.41 -4.48
CA ALA A 35 3.48 19.92 -3.24
C ALA A 35 3.95 21.39 -3.39
N LEU A 36 4.56 21.75 -4.52
CA LEU A 36 4.99 23.12 -4.79
C LEU A 36 3.80 24.09 -4.86
N VAL A 37 2.70 23.69 -5.52
CA VAL A 37 1.46 24.48 -5.58
C VAL A 37 0.88 24.66 -4.17
N LEU A 38 0.73 23.57 -3.41
CA LEU A 38 0.17 23.62 -2.05
C LEU A 38 0.98 24.52 -1.11
N LEU A 39 2.30 24.43 -1.15
CA LEU A 39 3.18 25.23 -0.29
C LEU A 39 3.24 26.71 -0.71
N SER A 40 2.90 27.03 -1.95
CA SER A 40 2.87 28.41 -2.46
C SER A 40 1.56 29.12 -2.16
N ASP A 41 0.44 28.40 -2.29
CA ASP A 41 -0.91 29.00 -2.30
C ASP A 41 -1.70 28.79 -0.99
N VAL A 42 -1.32 27.84 -0.12
CA VAL A 42 -2.07 27.53 1.11
C VAL A 42 -1.20 27.73 2.34
N SER A 43 -1.74 28.46 3.33
CA SER A 43 -1.03 28.71 4.59
C SER A 43 -0.84 27.42 5.41
N ALA A 44 0.24 27.33 6.18
CA ALA A 44 0.51 26.17 7.03
C ALA A 44 -0.65 25.84 8.01
N LEU A 45 -1.31 26.89 8.54
CA LEU A 45 -2.44 26.74 9.44
C LEU A 45 -3.68 26.14 8.73
N GLU A 46 -3.92 26.52 7.48
CA GLU A 46 -5.02 25.96 6.69
C GLU A 46 -4.72 24.52 6.25
N LEU A 47 -3.47 24.21 5.90
CA LEU A 47 -3.05 22.84 5.61
C LEU A 47 -3.23 21.92 6.82
N GLU A 48 -2.94 22.41 8.02
CA GLU A 48 -3.17 21.64 9.26
C GLU A 48 -4.67 21.44 9.53
N LYS A 49 -5.47 22.50 9.39
CA LYS A 49 -6.91 22.47 9.65
C LYS A 49 -7.69 21.63 8.63
N TYR A 50 -7.30 21.68 7.37
CA TYR A 50 -7.97 21.02 6.25
C TYR A 50 -7.09 19.94 5.60
N ALA A 51 -6.29 19.23 6.40
CA ALA A 51 -5.34 18.23 5.90
C ALA A 51 -5.98 17.21 4.94
N ASP A 52 -7.19 16.72 5.28
CA ASP A 52 -7.90 15.72 4.47
C ASP A 52 -8.45 16.27 3.15
N THR A 53 -8.60 17.59 3.03
CA THR A 53 -9.13 18.25 1.82
C THR A 53 -8.19 19.32 1.26
N ALA A 54 -6.90 19.27 1.64
CA ALA A 54 -5.91 20.30 1.33
C ALA A 54 -5.80 20.60 -0.17
N VAL A 55 -5.87 19.57 -1.01
CA VAL A 55 -5.82 19.70 -2.47
C VAL A 55 -7.06 20.41 -3.03
N ALA A 56 -8.25 20.10 -2.51
CA ALA A 56 -9.46 20.78 -2.91
C ALA A 56 -9.46 22.23 -2.42
N GLN A 57 -8.97 22.47 -1.20
CA GLN A 57 -8.83 23.81 -0.64
C GLN A 57 -7.90 24.69 -1.48
N ALA A 58 -6.79 24.13 -1.96
CA ALA A 58 -5.85 24.82 -2.84
C ALA A 58 -6.43 25.14 -4.23
N ALA A 59 -7.45 24.40 -4.68
CA ALA A 59 -8.13 24.70 -5.94
C ALA A 59 -9.08 25.91 -5.83
N SER A 60 -9.54 26.25 -4.62
CA SER A 60 -10.52 27.32 -4.40
C SER A 60 -10.00 28.72 -4.79
N PRO A 61 -8.77 29.15 -4.42
CA PRO A 61 -8.22 30.43 -4.86
C PRO A 61 -8.04 30.54 -6.39
N LEU A 62 -7.74 29.44 -7.07
CA LEU A 62 -7.42 29.41 -8.51
C LEU A 62 -8.65 29.27 -9.40
N LEU A 63 -9.62 28.45 -8.99
CA LEU A 63 -10.74 28.00 -9.81
C LEU A 63 -12.12 28.24 -9.14
N GLY A 64 -12.14 28.88 -7.97
CA GLY A 64 -13.34 29.13 -7.19
C GLY A 64 -14.03 27.86 -6.69
N HIS A 65 -15.30 28.01 -6.30
CA HIS A 65 -16.10 26.89 -5.77
C HIS A 65 -16.29 25.75 -6.78
N VAL A 66 -16.36 26.06 -8.07
CA VAL A 66 -16.48 25.06 -9.14
C VAL A 66 -15.24 24.16 -9.17
N GLY A 67 -14.04 24.74 -9.08
CA GLY A 67 -12.80 23.98 -9.00
C GLY A 67 -12.72 23.09 -7.76
N TYR A 68 -13.12 23.62 -6.60
CA TYR A 68 -13.22 22.84 -5.36
C TYR A 68 -14.09 21.59 -5.55
N VAL A 69 -15.31 21.75 -6.08
CA VAL A 69 -16.26 20.64 -6.26
C VAL A 69 -15.74 19.60 -7.25
N ILE A 70 -15.13 20.04 -8.36
CA ILE A 70 -14.54 19.14 -9.35
C ILE A 70 -13.42 18.29 -8.72
N VAL A 71 -12.53 18.92 -7.94
CA VAL A 71 -11.44 18.20 -7.26
C VAL A 71 -11.98 17.22 -6.24
N VAL A 72 -13.00 17.58 -5.46
CA VAL A 72 -13.64 16.67 -4.49
C VAL A 72 -14.24 15.45 -5.20
N ILE A 73 -15.01 15.64 -6.26
CA ILE A 73 -15.61 14.54 -7.03
C ILE A 73 -14.50 13.66 -7.64
N GLY A 74 -13.47 14.28 -8.22
CA GLY A 74 -12.31 13.57 -8.75
C GLY A 74 -11.59 12.73 -7.69
N ALA A 75 -11.38 13.28 -6.50
CA ALA A 75 -10.75 12.59 -5.38
C ALA A 75 -11.59 11.40 -4.90
N LEU A 76 -12.92 11.54 -4.83
CA LEU A 76 -13.82 10.45 -4.46
C LEU A 76 -13.78 9.30 -5.48
N LEU A 77 -13.84 9.62 -6.78
CA LEU A 77 -13.76 8.62 -7.85
C LEU A 77 -12.39 7.93 -7.89
N ALA A 78 -11.30 8.69 -7.72
CA ALA A 78 -9.95 8.14 -7.64
C ALA A 78 -9.79 7.19 -6.43
N THR A 79 -10.31 7.59 -5.27
CA THR A 79 -10.28 6.77 -4.05
C THR A 79 -11.10 5.49 -4.21
N ALA A 80 -12.32 5.59 -4.77
CA ALA A 80 -13.15 4.42 -5.03
C ALA A 80 -12.49 3.43 -6.01
N SER A 81 -11.87 3.95 -7.08
CA SER A 81 -11.12 3.15 -8.05
C SER A 81 -9.90 2.46 -7.40
N ALA A 82 -9.15 3.18 -6.56
CA ALA A 82 -8.00 2.63 -5.84
C ALA A 82 -8.41 1.52 -4.84
N ILE A 83 -9.50 1.72 -4.09
CA ILE A 83 -10.05 0.70 -3.19
C ILE A 83 -10.44 -0.55 -3.98
N ASN A 84 -11.16 -0.38 -5.09
CA ASN A 84 -11.57 -1.48 -5.95
C ASN A 84 -10.37 -2.28 -6.48
N ALA A 85 -9.35 -1.59 -7.02
CA ALA A 85 -8.13 -2.23 -7.50
C ALA A 85 -7.38 -3.00 -6.39
N ASN A 86 -7.35 -2.45 -5.17
CA ASN A 86 -6.71 -3.09 -4.02
C ASN A 86 -7.45 -4.35 -3.56
N LEU A 87 -8.78 -4.32 -3.51
CA LEU A 87 -9.59 -5.49 -3.18
C LEU A 87 -9.38 -6.61 -4.20
N PHE A 88 -9.37 -6.29 -5.50
CA PHE A 88 -9.04 -7.28 -6.54
C PHE A 88 -7.65 -7.87 -6.37
N ALA A 89 -6.65 -7.04 -6.06
CA ALA A 89 -5.28 -7.51 -5.85
C ALA A 89 -5.17 -8.45 -4.63
N VAL A 90 -5.86 -8.13 -3.53
CA VAL A 90 -5.89 -8.97 -2.32
C VAL A 90 -6.62 -10.29 -2.60
N PHE A 91 -7.78 -10.27 -3.25
CA PHE A 91 -8.52 -11.49 -3.55
C PHE A 91 -7.76 -12.44 -4.48
N ASN A 92 -7.03 -11.90 -5.49
CA ASN A 92 -6.17 -12.73 -6.33
C ASN A 92 -5.01 -13.38 -5.54
N ILE A 93 -4.38 -12.63 -4.61
CA ILE A 93 -3.36 -13.22 -3.72
C ILE A 93 -3.98 -14.34 -2.89
N MET A 94 -5.14 -14.11 -2.31
CA MET A 94 -5.82 -15.11 -1.48
C MET A 94 -6.21 -16.35 -2.26
N ASP A 95 -6.68 -16.21 -3.50
CA ASP A 95 -7.02 -17.34 -4.37
C ASP A 95 -5.77 -18.18 -4.70
N ASN A 96 -4.67 -17.53 -5.07
CA ASN A 96 -3.37 -18.20 -5.31
C ASN A 96 -2.90 -18.94 -4.06
N MET A 97 -2.88 -18.28 -2.90
CA MET A 97 -2.51 -18.91 -1.62
C MET A 97 -3.48 -20.04 -1.21
N GLY A 98 -4.76 -19.92 -1.56
CA GLY A 98 -5.77 -20.96 -1.34
C GLY A 98 -5.49 -22.21 -2.18
N SER A 99 -5.14 -22.03 -3.46
CA SER A 99 -4.82 -23.11 -4.39
C SER A 99 -3.58 -23.91 -3.95
N GLU A 100 -2.59 -23.23 -3.37
CA GLU A 100 -1.37 -23.82 -2.82
C GLU A 100 -1.56 -24.40 -1.39
N ARG A 101 -2.80 -24.41 -0.88
CA ARG A 101 -3.16 -24.86 0.49
C ARG A 101 -2.37 -24.12 1.58
N GLU A 102 -2.03 -22.87 1.34
CA GLU A 102 -1.38 -22.00 2.31
C GLU A 102 -2.37 -21.38 3.29
N LEU A 103 -3.62 -21.21 2.88
CA LEU A 103 -4.70 -20.65 3.70
C LEU A 103 -5.42 -21.73 4.53
N PRO A 104 -5.95 -21.38 5.73
CA PRO A 104 -6.88 -22.23 6.47
C PRO A 104 -8.07 -22.67 5.62
N LYS A 105 -8.56 -23.90 5.84
CA LYS A 105 -9.70 -24.48 5.11
C LYS A 105 -10.95 -23.58 5.11
N LEU A 106 -11.18 -22.83 6.20
CA LEU A 106 -12.30 -21.90 6.30
C LEU A 106 -12.16 -20.70 5.33
N MET A 107 -10.94 -20.21 5.12
CA MET A 107 -10.68 -19.06 4.25
C MET A 107 -10.76 -19.42 2.76
N ASN A 108 -10.48 -20.68 2.40
CA ASN A 108 -10.60 -21.17 1.03
C ASN A 108 -11.98 -21.77 0.71
N LYS A 109 -12.93 -21.73 1.65
CA LYS A 109 -14.28 -22.23 1.40
C LYS A 109 -14.99 -21.30 0.42
N SER A 110 -15.47 -21.84 -0.69
CA SER A 110 -16.27 -21.07 -1.65
C SER A 110 -17.56 -20.58 -0.98
N LEU A 111 -17.91 -19.31 -1.25
CA LEU A 111 -19.15 -18.69 -0.82
C LEU A 111 -20.06 -18.44 -2.03
N TRP A 112 -19.56 -17.71 -3.03
CA TRP A 112 -20.33 -17.34 -4.22
C TRP A 112 -19.42 -17.06 -5.41
N ARG A 113 -19.63 -17.75 -6.54
CA ARG A 113 -18.77 -17.67 -7.75
C ARG A 113 -17.29 -17.83 -7.37
N GLN A 114 -16.46 -16.84 -7.69
CA GLN A 114 -15.03 -16.81 -7.36
C GLN A 114 -14.74 -16.23 -5.97
N SER A 115 -15.77 -15.87 -5.20
CA SER A 115 -15.59 -15.32 -3.85
C SER A 115 -15.58 -16.41 -2.78
N THR A 116 -14.63 -16.31 -1.86
CA THR A 116 -14.46 -17.23 -0.72
C THR A 116 -14.92 -16.57 0.58
N TRP A 117 -15.17 -17.39 1.61
CA TRP A 117 -15.41 -16.89 2.98
C TRP A 117 -14.23 -16.07 3.52
N GLY A 118 -13.00 -16.38 3.08
CA GLY A 118 -11.81 -15.59 3.40
C GLY A 118 -11.95 -14.14 2.94
N ASN A 119 -12.46 -13.91 1.73
CA ASN A 119 -12.66 -12.56 1.19
C ASN A 119 -13.60 -11.73 2.07
N ILE A 120 -14.70 -12.32 2.54
CA ILE A 120 -15.65 -11.64 3.45
C ILE A 120 -15.00 -11.29 4.78
N ILE A 121 -14.26 -12.24 5.37
CA ILE A 121 -13.55 -12.01 6.64
C ILE A 121 -12.58 -10.83 6.50
N VAL A 122 -11.83 -10.77 5.40
CA VAL A 122 -10.88 -9.68 5.15
C VAL A 122 -11.60 -8.35 4.97
N VAL A 123 -12.70 -8.30 4.21
CA VAL A 123 -13.48 -7.06 4.05
C VAL A 123 -14.06 -6.57 5.37
N VAL A 124 -14.59 -7.48 6.21
CA VAL A 124 -15.08 -7.14 7.55
C VAL A 124 -13.94 -6.61 8.42
N LEU A 125 -12.77 -7.23 8.38
CA LEU A 125 -11.60 -6.76 9.12
C LEU A 125 -11.18 -5.36 8.67
N ILE A 126 -11.15 -5.09 7.36
CA ILE A 126 -10.86 -3.77 6.81
C ILE A 126 -11.88 -2.75 7.33
N MET A 127 -13.18 -3.05 7.29
CA MET A 127 -14.23 -2.15 7.82
C MET A 127 -14.05 -1.89 9.32
N LEU A 128 -13.73 -2.91 10.12
CA LEU A 128 -13.45 -2.75 11.55
C LEU A 128 -12.22 -1.87 11.79
N MET A 129 -11.14 -2.08 11.04
CA MET A 129 -9.93 -1.27 11.15
C MET A 129 -10.19 0.18 10.73
N THR A 130 -10.93 0.43 9.66
CA THR A 130 -11.32 1.77 9.22
C THR A 130 -12.23 2.48 10.23
N ALA A 131 -13.12 1.75 10.91
CA ALA A 131 -13.97 2.32 11.95
C ALA A 131 -13.21 2.61 13.26
N ALA A 132 -12.18 1.82 13.58
CA ALA A 132 -11.45 1.92 14.84
C ALA A 132 -10.22 2.85 14.79
N LEU A 133 -9.64 3.09 13.61
CA LEU A 133 -8.37 3.81 13.44
C LEU A 133 -8.57 5.11 12.66
N ASN A 134 -7.84 6.15 13.06
CA ASN A 134 -7.77 7.39 12.27
C ASN A 134 -6.88 7.23 11.03
N LEU A 135 -7.01 8.16 10.08
CA LEU A 135 -6.29 8.11 8.80
C LEU A 135 -4.76 8.06 8.97
N GLY A 136 -4.20 8.83 9.90
CA GLY A 136 -2.76 8.83 10.17
C GLY A 136 -2.23 7.49 10.71
N SER A 137 -2.99 6.83 11.59
CA SER A 137 -2.62 5.50 12.10
C SER A 137 -2.72 4.43 11.00
N LEU A 138 -3.78 4.48 10.17
CA LEU A 138 -3.92 3.60 9.01
C LEU A 138 -2.77 3.77 8.02
N ALA A 139 -2.42 5.01 7.69
CA ALA A 139 -1.31 5.33 6.81
C ALA A 139 0.03 4.81 7.37
N SER A 140 0.22 4.91 8.69
CA SER A 140 1.42 4.42 9.36
C SER A 140 1.53 2.90 9.35
N VAL A 141 0.43 2.19 9.66
CA VAL A 141 0.36 0.71 9.57
C VAL A 141 0.65 0.26 8.15
N ALA A 142 -0.03 0.83 7.15
CA ALA A 142 0.18 0.50 5.76
C ALA A 142 1.62 0.73 5.31
N SER A 143 2.20 1.88 5.68
CA SER A 143 3.60 2.22 5.36
C SER A 143 4.57 1.21 5.96
N ALA A 144 4.41 0.88 7.25
CA ALA A 144 5.24 -0.12 7.91
C ALA A 144 5.16 -1.49 7.22
N THR A 145 3.95 -1.95 6.87
CA THR A 145 3.74 -3.22 6.16
C THR A 145 4.42 -3.19 4.78
N PHE A 146 4.22 -2.14 3.97
CA PHE A 146 4.88 -2.02 2.67
C PHE A 146 6.40 -1.98 2.78
N LEU A 147 6.94 -1.25 3.77
CA LEU A 147 8.38 -1.16 3.98
C LEU A 147 8.99 -2.53 4.31
N ILE A 148 8.33 -3.31 5.17
CA ILE A 148 8.77 -4.68 5.50
C ILE A 148 8.68 -5.59 4.28
N CYS A 149 7.58 -5.52 3.51
CA CYS A 149 7.43 -6.29 2.28
C CYS A 149 8.52 -5.96 1.25
N TYR A 150 8.83 -4.68 1.03
CA TYR A 150 9.90 -4.28 0.12
C TYR A 150 11.28 -4.72 0.59
N LEU A 151 11.56 -4.65 1.90
CA LEU A 151 12.80 -5.19 2.44
C LEU A 151 12.91 -6.71 2.20
N ALA A 152 11.82 -7.45 2.41
CA ALA A 152 11.78 -8.88 2.11
C ALA A 152 12.05 -9.15 0.61
N VAL A 153 11.47 -8.36 -0.29
CA VAL A 153 11.73 -8.45 -1.73
C VAL A 153 13.21 -8.21 -2.06
N PHE A 154 13.86 -7.20 -1.46
CA PHE A 154 15.30 -6.97 -1.65
C PHE A 154 16.14 -8.15 -1.15
N VAL A 155 15.82 -8.70 0.03
CA VAL A 155 16.53 -9.86 0.58
C VAL A 155 16.40 -11.08 -0.34
N VAL A 156 15.20 -11.35 -0.84
CA VAL A 156 14.96 -12.45 -1.80
C VAL A 156 15.67 -12.19 -3.12
N ALA A 157 15.61 -10.97 -3.66
CA ALA A 157 16.27 -10.60 -4.91
C ALA A 157 17.80 -10.72 -4.83
N ILE A 158 18.41 -10.41 -3.69
CA ILE A 158 19.85 -10.62 -3.46
C ILE A 158 20.18 -12.12 -3.41
N ARG A 159 19.35 -12.93 -2.74
CA ARG A 159 19.55 -14.38 -2.66
C ARG A 159 19.41 -15.07 -4.02
N LEU A 160 18.40 -14.69 -4.80
CA LEU A 160 18.11 -15.24 -6.12
C LEU A 160 18.80 -14.47 -7.25
N ARG A 161 19.74 -13.57 -6.97
CA ARG A 161 20.32 -12.64 -7.96
C ARG A 161 20.84 -13.32 -9.23
N HIS A 162 21.35 -14.54 -9.11
CA HIS A 162 21.90 -15.29 -10.24
C HIS A 162 20.79 -15.86 -11.13
N ASP A 163 19.64 -16.23 -10.56
CA ASP A 163 18.49 -16.79 -11.27
C ASP A 163 17.68 -15.71 -12.01
N ILE A 164 17.63 -14.51 -11.44
CA ILE A 164 16.91 -13.36 -12.02
C ILE A 164 17.81 -12.41 -12.82
N HIS A 165 19.09 -12.76 -13.02
CA HIS A 165 20.11 -11.94 -13.68
C HIS A 165 20.16 -10.48 -13.17
N ALA A 166 19.96 -10.28 -11.87
CA ALA A 166 19.91 -8.95 -11.29
C ALA A 166 21.32 -8.39 -11.05
N SER A 167 21.51 -7.12 -11.41
CA SER A 167 22.77 -6.42 -11.17
C SER A 167 22.95 -6.13 -9.67
N LEU A 168 24.02 -6.68 -9.09
CA LEU A 168 24.37 -6.51 -7.68
C LEU A 168 24.48 -5.03 -7.24
N PRO A 169 25.09 -4.10 -8.01
CA PRO A 169 25.19 -2.70 -7.60
C PRO A 169 23.82 -2.05 -7.41
N ILE A 170 22.85 -2.31 -8.30
CA ILE A 170 21.50 -1.76 -8.20
C ILE A 170 20.79 -2.31 -6.95
N LEU A 171 20.96 -3.60 -6.65
CA LEU A 171 20.38 -4.20 -5.45
C LEU A 171 20.97 -3.62 -4.16
N ILE A 172 22.28 -3.38 -4.11
CA ILE A 172 22.94 -2.76 -2.95
C ILE A 172 22.46 -1.32 -2.75
N VAL A 173 22.50 -0.50 -3.82
CA VAL A 173 22.03 0.89 -3.75
C VAL A 173 20.55 0.94 -3.35
N GLY A 174 19.71 0.12 -3.97
CA GLY A 174 18.30 0.03 -3.63
C GLY A 174 18.06 -0.37 -2.18
N THR A 175 18.83 -1.35 -1.66
CA THR A 175 18.76 -1.76 -0.25
C THR A 175 19.19 -0.64 0.70
N LEU A 176 20.26 0.09 0.38
CA LEU A 176 20.72 1.21 1.20
C LEU A 176 19.70 2.35 1.24
N VAL A 177 19.12 2.71 0.09
CA VAL A 177 18.05 3.71 0.01
C VAL A 177 16.84 3.24 0.82
N MET A 178 16.48 1.95 0.72
CA MET A 178 15.38 1.37 1.47
C MET A 178 15.60 1.43 2.99
N LEU A 179 16.82 1.13 3.45
CA LEU A 179 17.18 1.25 4.86
C LEU A 179 17.11 2.70 5.34
N LEU A 180 17.55 3.66 4.52
CA LEU A 180 17.43 5.09 4.83
C LEU A 180 15.95 5.49 5.01
N VAL A 181 15.07 5.06 4.10
CA VAL A 181 13.62 5.34 4.20
C VAL A 181 13.02 4.72 5.46
N ILE A 182 13.42 3.49 5.82
CA ILE A 182 12.98 2.84 7.07
C ILE A 182 13.42 3.65 8.29
N VAL A 183 14.66 4.13 8.33
CA VAL A 183 15.15 4.97 9.42
C VAL A 183 14.36 6.28 9.51
N GLY A 184 14.10 6.93 8.37
CA GLY A 184 13.28 8.14 8.32
C GLY A 184 11.84 7.91 8.80
N PHE A 185 11.24 6.77 8.42
CA PHE A 185 9.93 6.37 8.89
C PHE A 185 9.90 6.13 10.41
N ILE A 186 10.88 5.41 10.96
CA ILE A 186 11.00 5.19 12.41
C ILE A 186 11.14 6.52 13.16
N TYR A 187 11.96 7.43 12.64
CA TYR A 187 12.12 8.76 13.21
C TYR A 187 10.79 9.54 13.21
N SER A 188 10.06 9.51 12.09
CA SER A 188 8.75 10.14 11.97
C SER A 188 7.73 9.57 12.97
N LEU A 189 7.69 8.25 13.14
CA LEU A 189 6.83 7.60 14.14
C LEU A 189 7.16 8.03 15.56
N TRP A 190 8.45 8.18 15.87
CA TRP A 190 8.86 8.57 17.21
C TRP A 190 8.43 10.01 17.53
N SER A 191 8.45 10.90 16.52
CA SER A 191 7.97 12.28 16.63
C SER A 191 6.44 12.39 16.75
N GLN A 192 5.67 11.44 16.21
CA GLN A 192 4.20 11.47 16.21
C GLN A 192 3.56 10.89 17.49
N GLY A 193 4.35 10.29 18.38
CA GLY A 193 3.93 9.83 19.70
C GLY A 193 3.61 8.32 19.81
N SER A 194 3.56 7.82 21.04
CA SER A 194 3.56 6.38 21.37
C SER A 194 2.33 5.59 20.92
N ARG A 195 1.21 6.25 20.61
CA ARG A 195 -0.05 5.57 20.26
C ARG A 195 -0.02 4.92 18.88
N ALA A 196 0.58 5.57 17.88
CA ALA A 196 0.71 5.00 16.54
C ALA A 196 1.62 3.76 16.53
N LEU A 197 2.71 3.81 17.31
CA LEU A 197 3.65 2.69 17.48
C LEU A 197 2.97 1.42 18.00
N ILE A 198 2.09 1.54 19.00
CA ILE A 198 1.39 0.39 19.59
C ILE A 198 0.50 -0.30 18.53
N TRP A 199 -0.21 0.47 17.70
CA TRP A 199 -1.06 -0.09 16.65
C TRP A 199 -0.26 -0.78 15.53
N ILE A 200 0.86 -0.18 15.12
CA ILE A 200 1.75 -0.77 14.13
C ILE A 200 2.32 -2.09 14.64
N ILE A 201 2.90 -2.09 15.85
CA ILE A 201 3.44 -3.30 16.47
C ILE A 201 2.33 -4.34 16.66
N GLY A 202 1.15 -3.95 17.14
CA GLY A 202 0.01 -4.84 17.32
C GLY A 202 -0.44 -5.50 16.01
N SER A 203 -0.57 -4.73 14.94
CA SER A 203 -0.96 -5.24 13.62
C SER A 203 0.09 -6.16 13.00
N LEU A 204 1.37 -5.83 13.13
CA LEU A 204 2.48 -6.66 12.65
C LEU A 204 2.58 -7.96 13.45
N LEU A 205 2.47 -7.90 14.78
CA LEU A 205 2.44 -9.08 15.64
C LEU A 205 1.23 -9.97 15.33
N LEU A 206 0.04 -9.38 15.15
CA LEU A 206 -1.14 -10.13 14.73
C LEU A 206 -0.90 -10.84 13.40
N SER A 207 -0.31 -10.16 12.41
CA SER A 207 0.00 -10.76 11.11
C SER A 207 0.99 -11.93 11.22
N LEU A 208 2.01 -11.79 12.08
CA LEU A 208 2.99 -12.84 12.38
C LEU A 208 2.36 -14.03 13.12
N ILE A 209 1.48 -13.77 14.09
CA ILE A 209 0.76 -14.83 14.82
C ILE A 209 -0.12 -15.60 13.84
N VAL A 210 -0.89 -14.90 13.00
CA VAL A 210 -1.72 -15.53 11.95
C VAL A 210 -0.85 -16.39 11.04
N ALA A 211 0.28 -15.86 10.55
CA ALA A 211 1.21 -16.61 9.70
C ALA A 211 1.79 -17.86 10.41
N MET A 212 2.16 -17.76 11.69
CA MET A 212 2.68 -18.89 12.46
C MET A 212 1.62 -19.95 12.74
N VAL A 213 0.39 -19.54 13.08
CA VAL A 213 -0.75 -20.46 13.28
C VAL A 213 -1.07 -21.20 11.97
N MET A 214 -1.03 -20.49 10.84
CA MET A 214 -1.22 -21.09 9.52
C MET A 214 -0.11 -22.09 9.19
N LYS A 215 1.15 -21.76 9.48
CA LYS A 215 2.29 -22.67 9.28
C LYS A 215 2.20 -23.92 10.16
N ARG A 216 1.75 -23.80 11.41
CA ARG A 216 1.61 -24.93 12.35
C ARG A 216 0.50 -25.91 11.95
N ASN A 217 -0.54 -25.44 11.25
CA ASN A 217 -1.58 -26.31 10.70
C ASN A 217 -1.15 -27.06 9.42
N LYS A 218 0.03 -26.78 8.85
CA LYS A 218 0.60 -27.54 7.72
C LYS A 218 1.40 -28.79 8.16
N THR A 219 1.75 -28.90 9.45
CA THR A 219 2.54 -30.03 9.99
C THR A 219 1.68 -31.17 10.56
N VAL A 220 0.41 -31.29 10.13
CA VAL A 220 -0.49 -32.42 10.44
C VAL A 220 -1.12 -32.94 9.16
#